data_AF-A0A6V7J3Y8-F1
#
_entry.id   AF-A0A6V7J3Y8-F1
#
_cell.length_a   1.000
_cell.length_b   1.000
_cell.length_c   1.000
_cell.angle_alpha   90.00
_cell.angle_beta   90.00
_cell.angle_gamma   90.00
#
_symmetry.space_group_name_H-M   'P 1'
#
loop_
_entity.id
_entity.type
_entity.pdbx_description
1 polymer ?
#
loop_
_entity_poly.entity_id
_entity_poly.type
_entity_poly.pdbx_seq_one_letter_code
_entity_poly.pdbx_strand_id
1 'polypeptide(L)'
;RRLLNAMDESANPCQDFYQYSCGHWPEHNPRLAGYPIWSNWYIIAKNIKPKIASILNGSDLPTDIEAIRKARIVYRACMNK
;
A
#
# COMPACT_ATOMS: atom_id res chain seq x y z
N ARG A 1 -1.26 -6.10 -17.23
CA ARG A 1 -1.62 -7.53 -17.25
C ARG A 1 -1.28 -8.19 -15.90
N ARG A 2 -1.78 -7.65 -14.76
CA ARG A 2 -1.43 -8.15 -13.41
C ARG A 2 -2.40 -9.23 -12.89
N LEU A 3 -3.66 -9.19 -13.34
CA LEU A 3 -4.68 -10.16 -12.96
C LEU A 3 -4.36 -11.57 -13.47
N LEU A 4 -4.05 -11.69 -14.78
CA LEU A 4 -3.75 -12.99 -15.39
C LEU A 4 -2.52 -13.68 -14.77
N ASN A 5 -1.53 -12.92 -14.29
CA ASN A 5 -0.34 -13.51 -13.67
C ASN A 5 -0.58 -14.04 -12.25
N ALA A 6 -1.67 -13.62 -11.60
CA ALA A 6 -2.01 -14.08 -10.25
C ALA A 6 -2.92 -15.31 -10.27
N MET A 7 -3.61 -15.55 -11.38
CA MET A 7 -4.57 -16.63 -11.54
C MET A 7 -3.88 -17.99 -11.67
N ASP A 8 -4.44 -18.99 -10.99
CA ASP A 8 -4.15 -20.41 -11.19
C ASP A 8 -5.33 -21.07 -11.90
N GLU A 9 -5.23 -21.14 -13.23
CA GLU A 9 -6.29 -21.71 -14.08
C GLU A 9 -6.46 -23.23 -13.91
N SER A 10 -5.56 -23.90 -13.18
CA SER A 10 -5.72 -25.33 -12.87
C SER A 10 -6.73 -25.60 -11.75
N ALA A 11 -7.04 -24.60 -10.92
CA ALA A 11 -8.01 -24.70 -9.84
C ALA A 11 -9.45 -24.50 -10.35
N ASN A 12 -10.41 -25.28 -9.83
CA ASN A 12 -11.82 -25.09 -10.16
C ASN A 12 -12.38 -23.87 -9.39
N PRO A 13 -12.82 -22.80 -10.08
CA PRO A 13 -13.30 -21.58 -9.42
C PRO A 13 -14.59 -21.80 -8.59
N CYS A 14 -15.39 -22.81 -8.91
CA CYS A 14 -16.60 -23.14 -8.16
C CYS A 14 -16.30 -23.89 -6.84
N GLN A 15 -15.07 -24.36 -6.65
CA GLN A 15 -14.64 -25.10 -5.46
C GLN A 15 -13.71 -24.25 -4.60
N ASP A 16 -12.71 -23.61 -5.21
CA ASP A 16 -11.80 -22.69 -4.53
C ASP A 16 -11.51 -21.48 -5.43
N PHE A 17 -12.35 -20.46 -5.29
CA PHE A 17 -12.19 -19.22 -6.04
C PHE A 17 -10.93 -18.44 -5.63
N TYR A 18 -10.45 -18.62 -4.39
CA TYR A 18 -9.24 -17.95 -3.94
C TYR A 18 -8.01 -18.52 -4.65
N GLN A 19 -7.87 -19.84 -4.69
CA GLN A 19 -6.78 -20.48 -5.43
C GLN A 19 -6.85 -20.12 -6.91
N TYR A 20 -8.02 -20.21 -7.54
CA TYR A 20 -8.18 -19.85 -8.95
C TYR A 20 -7.75 -18.41 -9.26
N SER A 21 -8.12 -17.44 -8.41
CA SER A 21 -7.87 -16.02 -8.68
C SER A 21 -6.50 -15.53 -8.21
N CYS A 22 -5.93 -16.13 -7.16
CA CYS A 22 -4.75 -15.64 -6.46
C CYS A 22 -3.62 -16.68 -6.31
N GLY A 23 -3.80 -17.92 -6.77
CA GLY A 23 -2.90 -19.04 -6.49
C GLY A 23 -1.43 -18.80 -6.86
N HIS A 24 -1.17 -18.09 -7.96
CA HIS A 24 0.19 -17.71 -8.39
C HIS A 24 0.64 -16.33 -7.89
N TRP A 25 -0.19 -15.62 -7.11
CA TRP A 25 0.16 -14.30 -6.58
C TRP A 25 1.42 -14.32 -5.69
N PRO A 26 1.62 -15.29 -4.77
CA PRO A 26 2.80 -15.32 -3.90
C PRO A 26 4.11 -15.51 -4.64
N GLU A 27 4.10 -16.17 -5.81
CA GLU A 27 5.28 -16.39 -6.65
C GLU A 27 5.84 -15.07 -7.19
N HIS A 28 4.94 -14.17 -7.57
CA HIS A 28 5.27 -12.84 -8.10
C HIS A 28 5.40 -11.78 -6.99
N ASN A 29 4.92 -12.07 -5.78
CA ASN A 29 4.87 -11.14 -4.65
C ASN A 29 5.35 -11.85 -3.37
N PRO A 30 6.64 -12.23 -3.30
CA PRO A 30 7.17 -12.87 -2.11
C PRO A 30 7.02 -11.96 -0.89
N ARG A 31 6.61 -12.53 0.24
CA ARG A 31 6.47 -11.81 1.51
C ARG A 31 7.82 -11.22 1.92
N LEU A 32 7.86 -9.89 2.06
CA LEU A 32 9.05 -9.18 2.53
C LEU A 32 9.31 -9.49 4.01
N ALA A 33 10.58 -9.61 4.38
CA ALA A 33 10.98 -9.77 5.77
C ALA A 33 10.46 -8.59 6.62
N GLY A 34 9.98 -8.89 7.83
CA GLY A 34 9.38 -7.91 8.74
C GLY A 34 7.90 -7.63 8.53
N TYR A 35 7.27 -8.20 7.48
CA TYR A 35 5.82 -8.14 7.30
C TYR A 35 5.17 -9.47 7.71
N PRO A 36 4.35 -9.51 8.77
CA PRO A 36 3.65 -10.73 9.17
C PRO A 36 2.61 -11.16 8.14
N ILE A 37 2.02 -10.18 7.44
CA ILE A 37 1.04 -10.35 6.37
C ILE A 37 1.57 -9.63 5.14
N TRP A 38 1.45 -10.26 3.97
CA TRP A 38 1.78 -9.64 2.69
C TRP A 38 0.58 -9.76 1.76
N SER A 39 0.09 -8.61 1.33
CA SER A 39 -1.10 -8.50 0.50
C SER A 39 -0.97 -7.29 -0.41
N ASN A 40 -1.89 -7.19 -1.36
CA ASN A 40 -2.06 -6.02 -2.22
C ASN A 40 -2.14 -4.70 -1.41
N TRP A 41 -2.75 -4.69 -0.23
CA TRP A 41 -2.83 -3.51 0.63
C TRP A 41 -1.47 -2.97 1.04
N TYR A 42 -0.51 -3.84 1.37
CA TYR A 42 0.85 -3.42 1.71
C TYR A 42 1.58 -2.83 0.51
N ILE A 43 1.39 -3.41 -0.68
CA ILE A 43 1.93 -2.89 -1.94
C ILE A 43 1.38 -1.48 -2.21
N ILE A 44 0.07 -1.29 -2.04
CA ILE A 44 -0.58 0.01 -2.23
C ILE A 44 -0.05 1.02 -1.20
N ALA A 45 -0.02 0.65 0.08
CA ALA A 45 0.47 1.51 1.15
C ALA A 45 1.93 1.92 0.93
N LYS A 46 2.79 1.00 0.48
CA LYS A 46 4.20 1.30 0.16
C LYS A 46 4.33 2.37 -0.93
N ASN A 47 3.40 2.40 -1.89
CA ASN A 47 3.41 3.40 -2.96
C ASN A 47 2.76 4.73 -2.57
N ILE A 48 1.78 4.72 -1.66
CA ILE A 48 1.04 5.92 -1.24
C ILE A 48 1.75 6.65 -0.10
N LYS A 49 2.28 5.94 0.89
CA LYS A 49 2.93 6.54 2.07
C LYS A 49 4.01 7.57 1.73
N PRO A 50 4.91 7.34 0.75
CA PRO A 50 5.90 8.35 0.36
C PRO A 50 5.28 9.64 -0.21
N LYS A 51 4.15 9.53 -0.92
CA LYS A 51 3.44 10.68 -1.46
C LYS A 51 2.79 11.50 -0.34
N ILE A 52 2.16 10.82 0.62
CA ILE A 52 1.62 11.48 1.82
C ILE A 52 2.76 12.15 2.60
N ALA A 53 3.87 11.45 2.82
CA ALA A 53 5.03 12.00 3.49
C ALA A 53 5.60 13.24 2.77
N SER A 54 5.60 13.27 1.44
CA SER A 54 6.01 14.45 0.67
C SER A 54 5.11 15.66 0.95
N ILE A 55 3.79 15.47 0.92
CA ILE A 55 2.80 16.52 1.24
C ILE A 55 3.00 17.02 2.68
N LEU A 56 3.26 16.11 3.62
CA LEU A 56 3.42 16.44 5.04
C LEU A 56 4.79 17.08 5.38
N ASN A 57 5.82 16.83 4.57
CA ASN A 57 7.12 17.50 4.68
C ASN A 57 7.14 18.89 4.03
N GLY A 58 6.13 19.24 3.22
CA GLY A 58 6.06 20.54 2.57
C GLY A 58 5.91 21.70 3.56
N SER A 59 6.27 22.91 3.11
CA SER A 59 6.03 24.16 3.84
C SER A 59 4.54 24.53 3.83
N ASP A 60 4.13 25.32 4.82
CA ASP A 60 2.76 25.85 4.88
C ASP A 60 2.58 26.97 3.85
N LEU A 61 1.52 26.85 3.04
CA LEU A 61 1.11 27.85 2.05
C LEU A 61 0.02 28.74 2.65
N PRO A 62 -0.11 30.01 2.22
CA PRO A 62 -1.20 30.89 2.67
C PRO A 62 -2.60 30.32 2.39
N THR A 63 -2.74 29.55 1.30
CA THR A 63 -3.98 28.92 0.86
C THR A 63 -4.30 27.59 1.54
N ASP A 64 -3.41 27.05 2.36
CA ASP A 64 -3.66 25.77 3.03
C ASP A 64 -4.81 25.90 4.03
N ILE A 65 -5.68 24.89 4.06
CA ILE A 65 -6.68 24.76 5.11
C ILE A 65 -6.03 24.38 6.44
N GLU A 66 -6.66 24.76 7.54
CA GLU A 66 -6.14 24.54 8.90
C GLU A 66 -5.80 23.06 9.18
N ALA A 67 -6.61 22.13 8.67
CA ALA A 67 -6.41 20.69 8.84
C ALA A 67 -5.05 20.21 8.28
N ILE A 68 -4.61 20.75 7.14
CA ILE A 68 -3.32 20.38 6.53
C ILE A 68 -2.17 20.89 7.38
N ARG A 69 -2.23 22.14 7.85
CA ARG A 69 -1.19 22.71 8.73
C ARG A 69 -1.05 21.90 10.01
N LYS A 70 -2.18 21.55 10.64
CA LYS A 70 -2.20 20.69 11.85
C LYS A 70 -1.60 19.31 11.58
N ALA A 71 -1.94 18.67 10.47
CA ALA A 71 -1.37 17.38 10.10
C ALA A 71 0.16 17.45 9.92
N ARG A 72 0.67 18.53 9.30
CA ARG A 72 2.11 18.75 9.15
C ARG A 72 2.82 18.99 10.48
N ILE A 73 2.22 19.76 11.39
CA ILE A 73 2.76 19.98 12.75
C ILE A 73 2.95 18.64 13.47
N VAL A 74 1.91 17.80 13.49
CA VAL A 74 1.97 16.47 14.12
C VAL A 74 3.03 15.60 13.44
N TYR A 75 3.08 15.62 12.10
CA TYR A 75 4.06 14.85 11.36
C TYR A 75 5.51 15.27 11.67
N ARG A 76 5.81 16.58 11.70
CA ARG A 76 7.13 17.11 12.04
C ARG A 76 7.55 16.75 13.46
N ALA A 77 6.64 16.89 14.43
CA ALA A 77 6.88 16.50 15.82
C ALA A 77 7.23 15.00 15.96
N CYS A 78 6.52 14.13 15.22
CA CYS A 78 6.80 12.69 15.19
C CYS A 78 8.17 12.37 14.57
N MET A 79 8.54 13.09 13.50
CA MET A 79 9.78 12.85 12.76
C MET A 79 11.00 13.56 13.37
N ASN A 80 10.83 14.25 14.51
CA ASN A 80 11.85 15.07 15.16
C ASN A 80 12.48 16.10 14.20
N LYS A 81 11.62 16.87 13.54
CA LYS A 81 11.97 17.97 12.65
C LYS A 81 11.38 19.29 13.12
#